data_AF-A0A7C7ZT10-F1
#
_entry.id   AF-A0A7C7ZT10-F1
#
_cell.length_a   1.000
_cell.length_b   1.000
_cell.length_c   1.000
_cell.angle_alpha   90.00
_cell.angle_beta   90.00
_cell.angle_gamma   90.00
#
_symmetry.space_group_name_H-M   'P 1'
#
loop_
_entity.id
_entity.type
_entity.pdbx_description
1 polymer ?
#
loop_
_entity_poly.entity_id
_entity_poly.type
_entity_poly.pdbx_seq_one_letter_code
_entity_poly.pdbx_strand_id
1 'polypeptide(L)' 'MKEKSESLFKRALEVIPGGVNSPVRAGKSVGMNPLFIEKAKGALVWDADQNEYIDY' A
#
# COMPACT_ATOMS: atom_id res chain seq x y z
N MET A 1 -8.82 -8.59 -5.61
CA MET A 1 -7.44 -9.09 -5.70
C MET A 1 -6.51 -7.88 -5.60
N LYS A 2 -5.31 -7.98 -5.02
CA LYS A 2 -4.40 -6.83 -4.77
C LYS A 2 -3.31 -6.71 -5.84
N GLU A 3 -3.66 -6.94 -7.10
CA GLU A 3 -2.69 -7.13 -8.18
C GLU A 3 -1.91 -5.84 -8.50
N LYS A 4 -2.57 -4.68 -8.45
CA LYS A 4 -1.95 -3.38 -8.74
C LYS A 4 -1.05 -2.94 -7.59
N SER A 5 -1.50 -3.08 -6.34
CA SER A 5 -0.65 -2.82 -5.16
C SER A 5 0.60 -3.70 -5.13
N GLU A 6 0.49 -4.98 -5.46
CA GLU A 6 1.65 -5.89 -5.54
C GLU A 6 2.61 -5.51 -6.65
N SER A 7 2.11 -5.12 -7.83
CA SER A 7 2.95 -4.64 -8.94
C SER A 7 3.73 -3.39 -8.57
N LEU A 8 3.06 -2.42 -7.94
CA LEU A 8 3.68 -1.19 -7.45
C LEU A 8 4.73 -1.47 -6.36
N PHE A 9 4.45 -2.41 -5.45
CA PHE A 9 5.41 -2.79 -4.42
C PHE A 9 6.65 -3.47 -5.00
N LYS A 10 6.50 -4.36 -5.99
CA LYS A 10 7.62 -4.98 -6.71
C LYS A 10 8.52 -3.91 -7.35
N ARG A 11 7.92 -2.94 -8.04
CA ARG A 11 8.67 -1.81 -8.61
C ARG A 11 9.35 -0.95 -7.53
N ALA A 12 8.68 -0.71 -6.40
CA ALA A 12 9.25 0.08 -5.31
C ALA A 12 10.47 -0.60 -4.68
N LEU A 13 10.48 -1.93 -4.57
CA LEU A 13 11.61 -2.71 -4.05
C LEU A 13 12.89 -2.55 -4.88
N GLU A 14 12.77 -2.19 -6.16
CA GLU A 14 13.93 -1.96 -7.05
C GLU A 14 14.66 -0.64 -6.76
N VAL A 15 13.97 0.33 -6.15
CA VAL A 15 14.47 1.72 -6.05
C VAL A 15 14.39 2.33 -4.65
N ILE A 16 13.64 1.75 -3.73
CA ILE A 16 13.48 2.23 -2.34
C ILE A 16 13.84 1.07 -1.39
N PRO A 17 14.73 1.27 -0.41
CA PRO A 17 15.06 0.24 0.58
C PRO A 17 13.80 -0.30 1.28
N GLY A 18 13.55 -1.60 1.17
CA GLY A 18 12.35 -2.22 1.71
C GLY A 18 11.04 -1.84 1.01
N GLY A 19 11.12 -1.19 -0.16
CA GLY A 19 9.99 -0.76 -0.98
C GLY A 19 9.17 0.39 -0.39
N VAL A 20 9.64 1.04 0.67
CA VAL A 20 8.90 2.07 1.40
C VAL A 20 9.80 3.17 1.98
N ASN A 21 9.28 4.40 2.05
CA ASN A 21 9.99 5.54 2.65
C ASN A 21 9.88 5.61 4.18
N SER A 22 9.10 4.73 4.81
CA SER A 22 8.99 4.59 6.26
C SER A 22 8.75 3.12 6.63
N PRO A 23 9.53 2.51 7.55
CA PRO A 23 9.50 1.06 7.79
C PRO A 23 8.14 0.48 8.14
N VAL A 24 7.31 1.22 8.89
CA VAL A 24 5.95 0.77 9.28
C VAL A 24 5.08 0.47 8.06
N ARG A 25 5.33 1.16 6.94
CA ARG A 25 4.57 1.00 5.71
C ARG A 25 4.90 -0.29 4.97
N ALA A 26 5.90 -1.07 5.35
CA ALA A 26 6.24 -2.32 4.68
C ALA A 26 5.31 -3.50 5.05
N GLY A 27 4.37 -3.30 6.00
CA GLY A 27 3.41 -4.34 6.41
C GLY A 27 4.02 -5.56 7.13
N LYS A 28 5.31 -5.51 7.49
CA LYS A 28 6.04 -6.63 8.10
C LYS A 28 5.40 -7.14 9.40
N SER A 29 4.95 -6.24 10.27
CA SER A 29 4.36 -6.60 11.57
C SER A 29 3.01 -7.31 11.46
N VAL A 30 2.35 -7.19 10.31
CA VAL A 30 1.01 -7.78 10.06
C VAL A 30 1.05 -8.85 8.95
N GLY A 31 2.24 -9.20 8.46
CA GLY A 31 2.44 -10.30 7.51
C GLY A 31 1.81 -10.10 6.14
N MET A 32 1.62 -8.86 5.69
CA MET A 32 1.01 -8.53 4.40
C MET A 32 1.84 -7.53 3.61
N ASN A 33 1.77 -7.65 2.28
CA ASN A 33 2.28 -6.62 1.39
C ASN A 33 1.49 -5.31 1.59
N PRO A 34 2.13 -4.15 1.43
CA PRO A 34 1.47 -2.87 1.62
C PRO A 34 0.39 -2.59 0.59
N LEU A 35 -0.66 -1.89 1.04
CA LEU A 35 -1.61 -1.26 0.15
C LEU A 35 -1.00 0.03 -0.41
N PHE A 36 -1.14 0.24 -1.71
CA PHE A 36 -0.82 1.52 -2.33
C PHE A 36 -2.10 2.35 -2.40
N ILE A 37 -2.15 3.49 -1.72
CA ILE A 37 -3.35 4.34 -1.66
C ILE A 37 -3.38 5.29 -2.86
N GLU A 38 -4.48 5.28 -3.62
CA GLU A 38 -4.68 6.11 -4.83
C GLU A 38 -5.51 7.36 -4.54
N LYS A 39 -6.46 7.29 -3.60
CA LYS A 39 -7.36 8.39 -3.27
C LYS A 39 -7.76 8.39 -1.79
N ALA A 40 -8.05 9.57 -1.25
CA ALA A 40 -8.68 9.74 0.06
C ALA A 40 -9.77 10.82 0.02
N LYS A 41 -10.82 10.68 0.83
CA LYS A 41 -11.89 11.68 1.00
C LYS A 41 -12.62 11.45 2.33
N GLY A 42 -12.57 12.43 3.23
CA GLY A 42 -13.17 12.30 4.56
C GLY A 42 -12.52 11.14 5.31
N ALA A 43 -13.33 10.27 5.92
CA ALA A 43 -12.86 9.07 6.63
C ALA A 43 -12.63 7.85 5.73
N LEU A 44 -12.60 8.03 4.40
CA LEU A 44 -12.45 6.94 3.44
C LEU A 44 -11.15 7.07 2.64
N VAL A 45 -10.49 5.93 2.42
CA VAL A 45 -9.37 5.78 1.49
C VAL A 45 -9.64 4.67 0.49
N TRP A 46 -9.12 4.83 -0.72
CA TRP A 46 -9.16 3.82 -1.76
C TRP A 46 -7.75 3.40 -2.13
N ASP A 47 -7.47 2.10 -2.14
CA ASP A 47 -6.22 1.58 -2.66
C ASP A 47 -6.19 1.63 -4.20
N ALA A 48 -5.03 1.33 -4.79
CA ALA A 48 -4.82 1.33 -6.22
C ALA A 48 -5.63 0.26 -6.95
N ASP A 49 -6.15 -0.72 -6.21
CA ASP A 49 -7.04 -1.78 -6.67
C ASP A 49 -8.52 -1.38 -6.52
N GLN A 50 -8.81 -0.13 -6.16
CA GLN A 50 -10.14 0.46 -5.96
C GLN A 50 -10.91 -0.11 -4.76
N ASN A 51 -10.24 -0.81 -3.84
CA ASN A 51 -10.87 -1.24 -2.59
C ASN A 51 -11.04 -0.04 -1.65
N GLU A 52 -12.21 0.08 -1.05
CA GLU A 52 -12.54 1.15 -0.10
C GLU A 52 -12.31 0.69 1.34
N TYR A 53 -11.75 1.58 2.16
CA TYR A 53 -11.49 1.36 3.58
C TYR A 53 -11.94 2.58 4.40
N ILE A 54 -12.44 2.32 5.61
CA ILE A 54 -12.54 3.35 6.65
C ILE A 54 -11.13 3.55 7.24
N ASP A 55 -10.66 4.79 7.24
CA ASP A 55 -9.36 5.19 7.77
C ASP A 55 -9.48 5.58 9.26
N TYR A 56 -8.66 4.96 10.12
CA TYR A 56 -8.73 5.05 11.59
C TYR A 56 -7.53 5.78 12.18
#